data_AF-L1P098-F1
#
_entry.id   AF-L1P098-F1
#
_cell.length_a   1.000
_cell.length_b   1.000
_cell.length_c   1.000
_cell.angle_alpha   90.00
_cell.angle_beta   90.00
_cell.angle_gamma   90.00
#
_symmetry.space_group_name_H-M   'P 1'
#
loop_
_entity.id
_entity.type
_entity.pdbx_description
1 polymer ?
#
loop_
_entity_poly.entity_id
_entity_poly.type
_entity_poly.pdbx_seq_one_letter_code
_entity_poly.pdbx_strand_id
1 'polypeptide(L)'
;MTAQHQPQTAANYPAADFEPVAARPYFECKSSGVYYIAVESDKDGQITEKAPLRLSDQIELIGRGIDTNGGYYRVIRWRDSHTRQSKTAALAMADIGTPPCWQRLQGYGLTVMSGRRKRELLADYLQTDGQTTPYTVTSKAGWQSDAYILPSGEILSDGLKAPRVIYNGDTSQAPAYTQSGTLQDWQQHIARYAAGNSRLLLAVGTALAAPPAAPFGRAKRRLPHLRRFIRRQNHSRPCRIERLRQL
;
A
#
# COMPACT_ATOMS: atom_id res chain seq x y z
N MET A 1 -69.97 -14.87 28.33
CA MET A 1 -68.94 -15.10 27.30
C MET A 1 -69.25 -14.18 26.12
N THR A 2 -68.59 -13.04 26.05
CA THR A 2 -68.62 -12.16 24.86
C THR A 2 -67.37 -11.29 24.91
N ALA A 3 -66.31 -11.79 24.28
CA ALA A 3 -65.06 -11.05 24.12
C ALA A 3 -65.28 -9.97 23.05
N GLN A 4 -65.16 -8.70 23.44
CA GLN A 4 -65.10 -7.59 22.51
C GLN A 4 -63.72 -7.60 21.83
N HIS A 5 -63.70 -7.91 20.54
CA HIS A 5 -62.51 -7.76 19.69
C HIS A 5 -62.54 -6.33 19.11
N GLN A 6 -61.57 -5.51 19.53
CA GLN A 6 -61.37 -4.16 19.00
C GLN A 6 -60.42 -4.26 17.80
N PRO A 7 -60.71 -3.63 16.65
CA PRO A 7 -59.84 -3.70 15.49
C PRO A 7 -58.55 -2.91 15.76
N GLN A 8 -57.41 -3.55 15.52
CA GLN A 8 -56.09 -2.94 15.65
C GLN A 8 -55.92 -1.87 14.56
N THR A 9 -55.67 -0.64 14.99
CA THR A 9 -55.29 0.49 14.14
C THR A 9 -54.02 0.13 13.38
N ALA A 10 -54.12 -0.03 12.05
CA ALA A 10 -52.97 -0.19 11.19
C ALA A 10 -52.06 1.04 11.35
N ALA A 11 -50.84 0.81 11.84
CA ALA A 11 -49.82 1.83 11.98
C ALA A 11 -49.57 2.45 10.60
N ASN A 12 -49.93 3.72 10.47
CA ASN A 12 -49.66 4.54 9.30
C ASN A 12 -48.15 4.80 9.27
N TYR A 13 -47.39 3.94 8.58
CA TYR A 13 -46.01 4.23 8.24
C TYR A 13 -46.02 5.36 7.21
N PRO A 14 -45.46 6.55 7.49
CA PRO A 14 -45.26 7.53 6.44
C PRO A 14 -44.36 6.87 5.40
N ALA A 15 -44.85 6.79 4.16
CA ALA A 15 -44.06 6.38 3.02
C ALA A 15 -42.78 7.22 3.05
N ALA A 16 -41.64 6.56 3.25
CA ALA A 16 -40.36 7.24 3.17
C ALA A 16 -40.30 7.90 1.81
N ASP A 17 -40.25 9.23 1.80
CA ASP A 17 -40.02 10.03 0.61
C ASP A 17 -38.70 9.53 0.00
N PHE A 18 -38.80 8.67 -1.01
CA PHE A 18 -37.68 8.33 -1.86
C PHE A 18 -37.41 9.58 -2.68
N GLU A 19 -36.56 10.47 -2.17
CA GLU A 19 -36.02 11.54 -3.00
C GLU A 19 -35.48 10.90 -4.28
N PRO A 20 -35.95 11.34 -5.47
CA PRO A 20 -35.46 10.77 -6.70
C PRO A 20 -33.95 10.98 -6.72
N VAL A 21 -33.20 9.88 -6.76
CA VAL A 21 -31.74 9.91 -6.85
C VAL A 21 -31.41 10.67 -8.12
N ALA A 22 -31.11 11.97 -7.97
CA ALA A 22 -30.66 12.80 -9.07
C ALA A 22 -29.39 12.13 -9.60
N ALA A 23 -29.49 11.51 -10.76
CA ALA A 23 -28.41 10.73 -11.33
C ALA A 23 -27.23 11.69 -11.60
N ARG A 24 -26.19 11.55 -10.78
CA ARG A 24 -24.98 12.35 -10.89
C ARG A 24 -24.10 11.76 -11.99
N PRO A 25 -23.34 12.59 -12.72
CA PRO A 25 -22.32 12.07 -13.62
C PRO A 25 -21.34 11.21 -12.83
N TYR A 26 -20.94 10.09 -13.42
CA TYR A 26 -20.06 9.12 -12.79
C TYR A 26 -18.95 8.69 -13.73
N PHE A 27 -17.90 8.13 -13.14
CA PHE A 27 -16.78 7.55 -13.86
C PHE A 27 -16.91 6.03 -13.87
N GLU A 28 -16.51 5.44 -14.99
CA GLU A 28 -16.52 3.98 -15.14
C GLU A 28 -15.15 3.51 -15.63
N CYS A 29 -14.52 2.61 -14.86
CA CYS A 29 -13.24 2.02 -15.22
C CYS A 29 -13.47 0.59 -15.75
N LYS A 30 -13.23 0.40 -17.06
CA LYS A 30 -13.32 -0.89 -17.75
C LYS A 30 -11.93 -1.38 -18.17
N SER A 31 -11.84 -2.64 -18.56
CA SER A 31 -10.64 -3.20 -19.20
C SER A 31 -10.21 -2.44 -20.46
N SER A 32 -11.14 -1.77 -21.14
CA SER A 32 -10.89 -0.97 -22.34
C SER A 32 -10.48 0.48 -22.07
N GLY A 33 -10.63 0.98 -20.84
CA GLY A 33 -10.32 2.36 -20.51
C GLY A 33 -11.12 2.95 -19.36
N VAL A 34 -10.80 4.21 -19.04
CA VAL A 34 -11.60 5.04 -18.13
C VAL A 34 -12.56 5.90 -18.96
N TYR A 35 -13.83 5.89 -18.59
CA TYR A 35 -14.90 6.60 -19.26
C TYR A 35 -15.62 7.54 -18.28
N TYR A 36 -16.06 8.69 -18.79
CA TYR A 36 -16.95 9.60 -18.08
C TYR A 36 -18.33 9.56 -18.73
N ILE A 37 -19.36 9.34 -17.91
CA ILE A 37 -20.76 9.30 -18.35
C ILE A 37 -21.43 10.55 -17.78
N ALA A 38 -21.73 11.49 -18.68
CA ALA A 38 -22.47 12.69 -18.32
C ALA A 38 -23.95 12.34 -18.25
N VAL A 39 -24.59 12.74 -17.17
CA VAL A 39 -26.03 12.61 -17.00
C VAL A 39 -26.65 13.99 -17.12
N GLU A 40 -27.61 14.14 -18.02
CA GLU A 40 -28.37 15.38 -18.17
C GLU A 40 -29.84 15.11 -17.84
N SER A 41 -30.44 16.06 -17.13
CA SER A 41 -31.88 16.07 -16.87
C SER A 41 -32.51 17.05 -17.84
N ASP A 42 -33.40 16.57 -18.69
CA ASP A 42 -34.18 17.47 -19.55
C ASP A 42 -35.24 18.22 -18.71
N LYS A 43 -35.86 19.25 -19.29
CA LYS A 43 -36.89 20.09 -18.65
C LYS A 43 -38.10 19.29 -18.15
N ASP A 44 -38.31 18.10 -18.68
CA ASP A 44 -39.38 17.16 -18.29
C ASP A 44 -38.96 16.17 -17.19
N GLY A 45 -37.77 16.33 -16.61
CA GLY A 45 -37.26 15.47 -15.53
C GLY A 45 -36.77 14.10 -15.99
N GLN A 46 -36.75 13.83 -17.30
CA GLN A 46 -36.20 12.59 -17.84
C GLN A 46 -34.67 12.64 -17.82
N ILE A 47 -34.08 11.65 -17.15
CA ILE A 47 -32.64 11.48 -17.01
C ILE A 47 -32.12 10.76 -18.26
N THR A 48 -31.23 11.40 -19.02
CA THR A 48 -30.60 10.78 -20.19
C THR A 48 -29.09 10.71 -19.99
N GLU A 49 -28.52 9.52 -20.15
CA GLU A 49 -27.07 9.31 -20.16
C GLU A 49 -26.50 9.63 -21.55
N LYS A 50 -25.47 10.48 -21.60
CA LYS A 50 -24.73 10.76 -22.85
C LYS A 50 -23.76 9.65 -23.20
N ALA A 51 -23.39 9.61 -24.48
CA ALA A 51 -22.36 8.69 -25.00
C ALA A 51 -21.08 8.74 -24.13
N PRO A 52 -20.56 7.58 -23.67
CA PRO A 52 -19.42 7.52 -22.77
C PRO A 52 -18.19 8.20 -23.36
N LEU A 53 -17.63 9.18 -22.64
CA LEU A 53 -16.45 9.89 -23.07
C LEU A 53 -15.20 9.16 -22.57
N ARG A 54 -14.47 8.49 -23.48
CA ARG A 54 -13.17 7.87 -23.14
C ARG A 54 -12.16 8.95 -22.75
N LEU A 55 -11.52 8.78 -21.58
CA LEU A 55 -10.54 9.68 -20.99
C LEU A 55 -9.10 9.14 -21.11
N SER A 56 -8.92 7.85 -20.82
CA SER A 56 -7.62 7.17 -20.86
C SER A 56 -7.76 5.67 -21.07
N ASP A 57 -6.61 4.99 -21.17
CA ASP A 57 -6.52 3.54 -20.95
C ASP A 57 -6.91 3.16 -19.51
N GLN A 58 -6.99 1.86 -19.23
CA GLN A 58 -7.43 1.35 -17.93
C GLN A 58 -6.48 1.81 -16.82
N ILE A 59 -7.01 2.61 -15.89
CA ILE A 59 -6.31 3.05 -14.68
C ILE A 59 -7.20 2.73 -13.49
N GLU A 60 -6.82 1.71 -12.74
CA GLU A 60 -7.51 1.30 -11.54
C GLU A 60 -6.97 2.05 -10.33
N LEU A 61 -7.86 2.67 -9.57
CA LEU A 61 -7.54 3.42 -8.36
C LEU A 61 -7.62 2.49 -7.14
N ILE A 62 -6.48 1.97 -6.70
CA ILE A 62 -6.42 0.95 -5.64
C ILE A 62 -6.31 1.54 -4.22
N GLY A 63 -5.92 2.82 -4.08
CA GLY A 63 -5.80 3.43 -2.77
C GLY A 63 -5.24 4.85 -2.75
N ARG A 64 -4.99 5.33 -1.54
CA ARG A 64 -4.33 6.61 -1.24
C ARG A 64 -3.13 6.36 -0.34
N GLY A 65 -2.02 7.01 -0.65
CA GLY A 65 -0.75 6.85 0.03
C GLY A 65 -0.29 8.12 0.73
N ILE A 66 0.45 7.98 1.83
CA ILE A 66 1.17 9.09 2.47
C ILE A 66 2.65 8.71 2.55
N ASP A 67 3.53 9.65 2.20
CA ASP A 67 4.98 9.51 2.36
C ASP A 67 5.44 9.98 3.75
N THR A 68 6.67 9.62 4.15
CA THR A 68 7.26 10.03 5.43
C THR A 68 7.36 11.54 5.61
N ASN A 69 7.36 12.31 4.51
CA ASN A 69 7.38 13.77 4.53
C ASN A 69 5.97 14.40 4.57
N GLY A 70 4.90 13.60 4.67
CA GLY A 70 3.52 14.08 4.69
C GLY A 70 2.93 14.36 3.30
N GLY A 71 3.63 14.01 2.22
CA GLY A 71 3.11 14.10 0.86
C GLY A 71 1.97 13.11 0.63
N TYR A 72 0.87 13.58 0.03
CA TYR A 72 -0.26 12.74 -0.34
C TYR A 72 -0.10 12.19 -1.77
N TYR A 73 -0.39 10.91 -1.92
CA TYR A 73 -0.28 10.19 -3.17
C TYR A 73 -1.57 9.46 -3.51
N ARG A 74 -1.87 9.37 -4.80
CA ARG A 74 -2.86 8.45 -5.34
C ARG A 74 -2.17 7.21 -5.85
N VAL A 75 -2.65 6.05 -5.40
CA VAL A 75 -2.11 4.77 -5.88
C VAL A 75 -2.93 4.29 -7.06
N ILE A 76 -2.24 4.07 -8.17
CA ILE A 76 -2.81 3.56 -9.40
C ILE A 76 -2.24 2.19 -9.74
N ARG A 77 -3.08 1.34 -10.32
CA ARG A 77 -2.70 0.09 -10.96
C ARG A 77 -3.16 0.14 -12.40
N TRP A 78 -2.30 -0.27 -13.32
CA TRP A 78 -2.65 -0.39 -14.73
C TRP A 78 -2.08 -1.67 -15.30
N ARG A 79 -2.61 -2.07 -16.44
CA ARG A 79 -2.07 -3.17 -17.23
C ARG A 79 -1.29 -2.59 -18.38
N ASP A 80 0.00 -2.90 -18.42
CA ASP A 80 0.87 -2.51 -19.53
C ASP A 80 0.39 -3.19 -20.82
N SER A 81 0.22 -2.42 -21.90
CA SER A 81 -0.27 -2.93 -23.18
C SER A 81 0.73 -3.85 -23.87
N HIS A 82 2.04 -3.65 -23.63
CA HIS A 82 3.09 -4.42 -24.26
C HIS A 82 3.39 -5.71 -23.47
N THR A 83 3.66 -5.58 -22.17
CA THR A 83 4.04 -6.73 -21.33
C THR A 83 2.84 -7.50 -20.78
N ARG A 84 1.62 -6.94 -20.86
CA ARG A 84 0.38 -7.44 -20.24
C ARG A 84 0.47 -7.64 -18.73
N GLN A 85 1.54 -7.16 -18.09
CA GLN A 85 1.75 -7.22 -16.65
C GLN A 85 1.01 -6.08 -15.95
N SER A 86 0.46 -6.36 -14.78
CA SER A 86 -0.11 -5.32 -13.91
C SER A 86 1.01 -4.61 -13.19
N LYS A 87 1.12 -3.30 -13.41
CA LYS A 87 2.08 -2.41 -12.75
C LYS A 87 1.33 -1.47 -11.80
N THR A 88 2.01 -1.06 -10.74
CA THR A 88 1.46 -0.17 -9.71
C THR A 88 2.40 1.01 -9.52
N ALA A 89 1.86 2.21 -9.35
CA ALA A 89 2.64 3.42 -9.08
C ALA A 89 1.88 4.36 -8.15
N ALA A 90 2.64 5.22 -7.48
CA ALA A 90 2.13 6.32 -6.67
C ALA A 90 2.26 7.64 -7.46
N LEU A 91 1.13 8.30 -7.70
CA LEU A 91 1.09 9.65 -8.27
C LEU A 91 0.97 10.68 -7.15
N ALA A 92 1.82 11.70 -7.12
CA ALA A 92 1.66 12.77 -6.14
C ALA A 92 0.35 13.52 -6.41
N MET A 93 -0.48 13.70 -5.38
CA MET A 93 -1.76 14.41 -5.54
C MET A 93 -1.56 15.87 -5.96
N ALA A 94 -0.43 16.49 -5.57
CA ALA A 94 -0.04 17.83 -5.98
C ALA A 94 0.22 17.95 -7.50
N ASP A 95 0.60 16.85 -8.17
CA ASP A 95 0.87 16.85 -9.59
C ASP A 95 -0.41 16.63 -10.43
N ILE A 96 -1.49 16.10 -9.84
CA ILE A 96 -2.69 15.72 -10.59
C ILE A 96 -3.33 16.96 -11.23
N GLY A 97 -3.54 16.91 -12.55
CA GLY A 97 -4.03 18.05 -13.34
C GLY A 97 -2.93 18.85 -14.02
N THR A 98 -1.67 18.68 -13.63
CA THR A 98 -0.52 19.40 -14.20
C THR A 98 0.16 18.61 -15.34
N PRO A 99 0.91 19.28 -16.25
CA PRO A 99 1.66 18.59 -17.31
C PRO A 99 2.60 17.48 -16.82
N PRO A 100 3.33 17.61 -15.69
CA PRO A 100 4.12 16.52 -15.11
C PRO A 100 3.35 15.23 -14.86
N CYS A 101 2.10 15.31 -14.39
CA CYS A 101 1.26 14.13 -14.19
C CYS A 101 0.97 13.40 -15.51
N TRP A 102 0.63 14.17 -16.56
CA TRP A 102 0.35 13.60 -17.88
C TRP A 102 1.58 12.96 -18.51
N GLN A 103 2.73 13.62 -18.41
CA GLN A 103 4.02 13.07 -18.86
C GLN A 103 4.36 11.77 -18.13
N ARG A 104 4.14 11.70 -16.81
CA ARG A 104 4.39 10.49 -16.01
C ARG A 104 3.48 9.33 -16.44
N LEU A 105 2.18 9.58 -16.62
CA LEU A 105 1.24 8.57 -17.12
C LEU A 105 1.64 8.07 -18.52
N GLN A 106 2.00 8.97 -19.43
CA GLN A 106 2.47 8.62 -20.77
C GLN A 106 3.80 7.85 -20.73
N GLY A 107 4.70 8.18 -19.82
CA GLY A 107 5.94 7.44 -19.57
C GLY A 107 5.72 6.01 -19.08
N TYR A 108 4.56 5.73 -18.45
CA TYR A 108 4.13 4.37 -18.12
C TYR A 108 3.53 3.59 -19.30
N GLY A 109 3.44 4.21 -20.48
CA GLY A 109 2.81 3.64 -21.68
C GLY A 109 1.29 3.78 -21.70
N LEU A 110 0.71 4.62 -20.83
CA LEU A 110 -0.73 4.87 -20.80
C LEU A 110 -1.12 5.95 -21.81
N THR A 111 -2.15 5.67 -22.61
CA THR A 111 -2.72 6.66 -23.51
C THR A 111 -3.67 7.58 -22.74
N VAL A 112 -3.33 8.87 -22.68
CA VAL A 112 -4.19 9.93 -22.14
C VAL A 112 -4.75 10.75 -23.29
N MET A 113 -6.08 10.92 -23.33
CA MET A 113 -6.72 11.69 -24.40
C MET A 113 -6.32 13.18 -24.34
N SER A 114 -6.10 13.80 -25.51
CA SER A 114 -5.51 15.14 -25.61
C SER A 114 -6.46 16.30 -25.29
N GLY A 115 -7.78 16.08 -25.32
CA GLY A 115 -8.78 17.13 -25.13
C GLY A 115 -8.71 17.76 -23.74
N ARG A 116 -8.74 19.09 -23.66
CA ARG A 116 -8.69 19.85 -22.39
C ARG A 116 -9.73 19.35 -21.38
N ARG A 117 -11.01 19.33 -21.77
CA ARG A 117 -12.11 18.81 -20.94
C ARG A 117 -11.88 17.36 -20.49
N LYS A 118 -11.30 16.51 -21.35
CA LYS A 118 -11.01 15.11 -21.00
C LYS A 118 -9.93 15.01 -19.93
N ARG A 119 -8.90 15.86 -19.99
CA ARG A 119 -7.83 15.90 -18.98
C ARG A 119 -8.32 16.45 -17.66
N GLU A 120 -9.18 17.47 -17.69
CA GLU A 120 -9.85 18.01 -16.49
C GLU A 120 -10.68 16.91 -15.81
N LEU A 121 -11.55 16.22 -16.57
CA LEU A 121 -12.34 15.09 -16.07
C LEU A 121 -11.47 13.92 -15.57
N LEU A 122 -10.34 13.63 -16.23
CA LEU A 122 -9.42 12.60 -15.76
C LEU A 122 -8.73 13.01 -14.46
N ALA A 123 -8.39 14.29 -14.30
CA ALA A 123 -7.85 14.80 -13.04
C ALA A 123 -8.88 14.63 -11.92
N ASP A 124 -10.15 14.95 -12.18
CA ASP A 124 -11.25 14.75 -11.24
C ASP A 124 -11.41 13.26 -10.87
N TYR A 125 -11.39 12.36 -11.85
CA TYR A 125 -11.40 10.90 -11.62
C TYR A 125 -10.27 10.46 -10.69
N LEU A 126 -9.03 10.86 -10.98
CA LEU A 126 -7.86 10.48 -10.18
C LEU A 126 -7.94 11.00 -8.73
N GLN A 127 -8.57 12.16 -8.50
CA GLN A 127 -8.70 12.76 -7.16
C GLN A 127 -9.89 12.23 -6.36
N THR A 128 -11.05 12.09 -7.00
CA THR A 128 -12.34 11.90 -6.32
C THR A 128 -12.77 10.44 -6.24
N ASP A 129 -12.67 9.71 -7.34
CA ASP A 129 -13.22 8.36 -7.45
C ASP A 129 -12.26 7.28 -6.92
N GLY A 130 -12.69 6.02 -6.82
CA GLY A 130 -11.85 4.87 -6.57
C GLY A 130 -11.63 4.51 -5.10
N GLN A 131 -10.83 3.46 -4.86
CA GLN A 131 -10.57 2.99 -3.50
C GLN A 131 -9.72 3.99 -2.72
N THR A 132 -10.04 4.15 -1.44
CA THR A 132 -9.33 5.02 -0.48
C THR A 132 -8.47 4.22 0.50
N THR A 133 -8.21 2.96 0.18
CA THR A 133 -7.40 2.05 0.98
C THR A 133 -6.05 2.69 1.32
N PRO A 134 -5.64 2.69 2.61
CA PRO A 134 -4.42 3.39 3.02
C PRO A 134 -3.16 2.61 2.59
N TYR A 135 -2.25 3.31 1.93
CA TYR A 135 -0.91 2.85 1.56
C TYR A 135 0.16 3.72 2.22
N THR A 136 1.34 3.16 2.44
CA THR A 136 2.53 3.89 2.85
C THR A 136 3.43 4.02 1.64
N VAL A 137 3.75 5.25 1.24
CA VAL A 137 4.72 5.50 0.17
C VAL A 137 6.07 5.75 0.82
N THR A 138 7.15 5.22 0.26
CA THR A 138 8.51 5.51 0.75
C THR A 138 9.46 5.64 -0.42
N SER A 139 10.33 6.65 -0.34
CA SER A 139 11.46 6.85 -1.24
C SER A 139 12.71 6.07 -0.82
N LYS A 140 12.73 5.54 0.41
CA LYS A 140 13.87 4.83 0.99
C LYS A 140 13.64 3.33 0.99
N ALA A 141 14.65 2.61 0.51
CA ALA A 141 14.73 1.16 0.63
C ALA A 141 15.08 0.74 2.08
N GLY A 142 14.73 -0.49 2.45
CA GLY A 142 14.92 -1.05 3.78
C GLY A 142 13.62 -1.52 4.43
N TRP A 143 13.66 -1.71 5.75
CA TRP A 143 12.50 -2.17 6.51
C TRP A 143 11.44 -1.10 6.68
N GLN A 144 10.25 -1.35 6.15
CA GLN A 144 9.06 -0.58 6.42
C GLN A 144 7.97 -1.47 7.02
N SER A 145 7.57 -1.15 8.24
CA SER A 145 6.67 -1.97 9.06
C SER A 145 7.09 -3.44 9.05
N ASP A 146 6.32 -4.30 8.38
CA ASP A 146 6.48 -5.76 8.34
C ASP A 146 7.07 -6.26 7.00
N ALA A 147 7.51 -5.34 6.13
CA ALA A 147 8.08 -5.67 4.83
C ALA A 147 9.45 -5.04 4.63
N TYR A 148 10.29 -5.74 3.88
CA TYR A 148 11.58 -5.26 3.43
C TYR A 148 11.52 -4.84 1.98
N ILE A 149 11.85 -3.58 1.71
CA ILE A 149 11.82 -3.00 0.37
C ILE A 149 13.23 -2.98 -0.18
N LEU A 150 13.43 -3.63 -1.32
CA LEU A 150 14.68 -3.57 -2.06
C LEU A 150 14.78 -2.26 -2.85
N PRO A 151 15.99 -1.74 -3.11
CA PRO A 151 16.19 -0.61 -4.02
C PRO A 151 15.72 -0.89 -5.46
N SER A 152 15.50 -2.17 -5.82
CA SER A 152 14.83 -2.57 -7.06
C SER A 152 13.33 -2.25 -7.08
N GLY A 153 12.73 -1.89 -5.94
CA GLY A 153 11.30 -1.71 -5.77
C GLY A 153 10.53 -2.98 -5.43
N GLU A 154 11.21 -4.13 -5.36
CA GLU A 154 10.63 -5.38 -4.89
C GLU A 154 10.38 -5.32 -3.38
N ILE A 155 9.23 -5.83 -2.96
CA ILE A 155 8.79 -5.80 -1.57
C ILE A 155 8.69 -7.23 -1.05
N LEU A 156 9.61 -7.59 -0.16
CA LEU A 156 9.66 -8.87 0.52
C LEU A 156 8.80 -8.80 1.79
N SER A 157 7.86 -9.72 1.97
CA SER A 157 7.00 -9.80 3.15
C SER A 157 6.81 -11.24 3.60
N ASP A 158 6.35 -11.44 4.84
CA ASP A 158 6.14 -12.74 5.47
C ASP A 158 4.90 -13.51 4.96
N GLY A 159 4.33 -13.10 3.83
CA GLY A 159 3.28 -13.84 3.11
C GLY A 159 1.89 -13.84 3.75
N LEU A 160 1.73 -13.35 4.98
CA LEU A 160 0.44 -13.34 5.68
C LEU A 160 -0.47 -12.19 5.22
N LYS A 161 0.11 -11.06 4.82
CA LYS A 161 -0.61 -9.92 4.21
C LYS A 161 0.28 -9.23 3.20
N ALA A 162 -0.25 -8.94 2.00
CA ALA A 162 0.45 -8.09 1.04
C ALA A 162 0.70 -6.72 1.68
N PRO A 163 1.97 -6.30 1.87
CA PRO A 163 2.28 -5.03 2.49
C PRO A 163 1.73 -3.92 1.62
N ARG A 164 0.93 -3.03 2.23
CA ARG A 164 0.40 -1.83 1.56
C ARG A 164 1.46 -0.74 1.48
N VAL A 165 2.64 -1.10 1.02
CA VAL A 165 3.79 -0.20 0.91
C VAL A 165 4.14 -0.06 -0.57
N ILE A 166 4.48 1.15 -1.00
CA ILE A 166 4.89 1.42 -2.37
C ILE A 166 6.22 2.13 -2.35
N TYR A 167 7.18 1.57 -3.07
CA TYR A 167 8.46 2.20 -3.31
C TYR A 167 8.30 3.24 -4.43
N ASN A 168 8.59 4.50 -4.11
CA ASN A 168 8.61 5.62 -5.05
C ASN A 168 9.95 6.37 -4.93
N GLY A 169 11.04 5.61 -4.87
CA GLY A 169 12.40 6.12 -4.77
C GLY A 169 13.16 5.99 -6.09
N ASP A 170 14.43 6.40 -6.07
CA ASP A 170 15.32 6.26 -7.22
C ASP A 170 15.65 4.78 -7.47
N THR A 171 15.17 4.26 -8.60
CA THR A 171 15.44 2.89 -9.07
C THR A 171 16.74 2.78 -9.86
N SER A 172 17.60 3.80 -9.89
CA SER A 172 18.91 3.76 -10.58
C SER A 172 19.78 2.57 -10.16
N GLN A 173 19.65 2.11 -8.91
CA GLN A 173 20.37 0.96 -8.38
C GLN A 173 19.63 -0.38 -8.59
N ALA A 174 18.44 -0.38 -9.19
CA ALA A 174 17.66 -1.61 -9.42
C ALA A 174 18.44 -2.73 -10.14
N PRO A 175 19.28 -2.45 -11.17
CA PRO A 175 20.05 -3.50 -11.84
C PRO A 175 21.02 -4.23 -10.92
N ALA A 176 21.52 -3.58 -9.87
CA ALA A 176 22.46 -4.17 -8.90
C ALA A 176 21.78 -5.17 -7.94
N TYR A 177 20.45 -5.13 -7.85
CA TYR A 177 19.65 -6.02 -6.99
C TYR A 177 18.86 -7.06 -7.79
N THR A 178 19.02 -7.09 -9.12
CA THR A 178 18.44 -8.14 -9.96
C THR A 178 19.14 -9.47 -9.68
N GLN A 179 18.35 -10.53 -9.50
CA GLN A 179 18.89 -11.87 -9.33
C GLN A 179 19.72 -12.26 -10.57
N SER A 180 20.99 -12.62 -10.33
CA SER A 180 21.88 -13.17 -11.35
C SER A 180 22.29 -14.57 -10.95
N GLY A 181 21.90 -15.57 -11.75
CA GLY A 181 22.12 -16.99 -11.47
C GLY A 181 21.12 -17.61 -10.49
N THR A 182 21.39 -18.84 -10.07
CA THR A 182 20.54 -19.61 -9.16
C THR A 182 21.15 -19.74 -7.77
N LEU A 183 20.32 -19.99 -6.76
CA LEU A 183 20.79 -20.32 -5.41
C LEU A 183 21.71 -21.55 -5.43
N GLN A 184 21.40 -22.54 -6.28
CA GLN A 184 22.20 -23.74 -6.44
C GLN A 184 23.60 -23.42 -6.96
N ASP A 185 23.70 -22.56 -7.99
CA ASP A 185 24.99 -22.14 -8.53
C ASP A 185 25.81 -21.40 -7.47
N TRP A 186 25.18 -20.52 -6.69
CA TRP A 186 25.84 -19.80 -5.60
C TRP A 186 26.34 -20.76 -4.51
N GLN A 187 25.54 -21.76 -4.14
CA GLN A 187 25.94 -22.78 -3.16
C GLN A 187 27.14 -23.61 -3.65
N GLN A 188 27.10 -24.03 -4.92
CA GLN A 188 28.13 -24.86 -5.52
C GLN A 188 29.44 -24.11 -5.76
N HIS A 189 29.40 -22.82 -6.13
CA HIS A 189 30.59 -22.08 -6.54
C HIS A 189 31.13 -21.13 -5.48
N ILE A 190 30.33 -20.71 -4.49
CA ILE A 190 30.73 -19.74 -3.47
C ILE A 190 30.59 -20.33 -2.06
N ALA A 191 29.41 -20.82 -1.70
CA ALA A 191 29.14 -21.26 -0.32
C ALA A 191 30.02 -22.45 0.11
N ARG A 192 30.35 -23.36 -0.81
CA ARG A 192 31.23 -24.51 -0.52
C ARG A 192 32.60 -24.09 0.03
N TYR A 193 33.11 -22.92 -0.38
CA TYR A 193 34.41 -22.41 0.07
C TYR A 193 34.31 -21.67 1.41
N ALA A 194 33.12 -21.19 1.76
CA ALA A 194 32.86 -20.57 3.06
C ALA A 194 32.71 -21.62 4.17
N ALA A 195 32.24 -22.84 3.85
CA ALA A 195 32.10 -23.92 4.81
C ALA A 195 33.44 -24.26 5.49
N GLY A 196 33.47 -24.17 6.83
CA GLY A 196 34.68 -24.40 7.63
C GLY A 196 35.64 -23.21 7.73
N ASN A 197 35.41 -22.12 7.00
CA ASN A 197 36.25 -20.92 7.06
C ASN A 197 35.54 -19.80 7.83
N SER A 198 35.96 -19.59 9.09
CA SER A 198 35.35 -18.59 9.98
C SER A 198 35.41 -17.16 9.45
N ARG A 199 36.43 -16.80 8.64
CA ARG A 199 36.56 -15.45 8.06
C ARG A 199 35.56 -15.22 6.93
N LEU A 200 35.40 -16.20 6.05
CA LEU A 200 34.42 -16.12 4.96
C LEU A 200 32.98 -16.20 5.50
N LEU A 201 32.73 -17.06 6.48
CA LEU A 201 31.44 -17.10 7.18
C LEU A 201 31.13 -15.77 7.87
N LEU A 202 32.12 -15.14 8.49
CA LEU A 202 31.95 -13.81 9.07
C LEU A 202 31.64 -12.76 8.00
N ALA A 203 32.36 -12.74 6.88
CA ALA A 203 32.13 -11.79 5.79
C ALA A 203 30.74 -11.95 5.15
N VAL A 204 30.30 -13.19 4.91
CA VAL A 204 28.94 -13.48 4.43
C VAL A 204 27.90 -13.10 5.48
N GLY A 205 28.16 -13.43 6.75
CA GLY A 205 27.29 -13.10 7.87
C GLY A 205 27.11 -11.59 8.07
N THR A 206 28.18 -10.79 7.95
CA THR A 206 28.08 -9.32 8.07
C THR A 206 27.36 -8.68 6.90
N ALA A 207 27.56 -9.19 5.67
CA ALA A 207 26.81 -8.74 4.49
C ALA A 207 25.29 -9.03 4.63
N LEU A 208 24.95 -10.21 5.15
CA LEU A 208 23.55 -10.62 5.37
C LEU A 208 22.94 -10.08 6.66
N ALA A 209 23.73 -9.53 7.59
CA ALA A 209 23.22 -8.99 8.85
C ALA A 209 22.48 -7.65 8.67
N ALA A 210 22.74 -6.92 7.58
CA ALA A 210 22.18 -5.59 7.36
C ALA A 210 20.64 -5.56 7.30
N PRO A 211 19.95 -6.46 6.55
CA PRO A 211 18.50 -6.57 6.62
C PRO A 211 17.99 -6.96 8.03
N PRO A 212 18.29 -8.13 8.62
CA PRO A 212 17.68 -8.56 9.89
C PRO A 212 18.02 -7.67 11.11
N ALA A 213 19.08 -6.86 11.08
CA ALA A 213 19.45 -5.97 12.18
C ALA A 213 18.40 -4.88 12.49
N ALA A 214 17.69 -4.39 11.47
CA ALA A 214 16.71 -3.31 11.63
C ALA A 214 15.48 -3.68 12.49
N PRO A 215 14.78 -4.81 12.26
CA PRO A 215 13.70 -5.25 13.14
C PRO A 215 14.20 -5.57 14.56
N PHE A 216 15.42 -6.13 14.71
CA PHE A 216 16.04 -6.36 16.01
C PHE A 216 16.29 -5.06 16.80
N GLY A 217 16.72 -3.99 16.13
CA GLY A 217 16.87 -2.66 16.74
C GLY A 217 15.53 -2.05 17.17
N ARG A 218 14.44 -2.28 16.41
CA ARG A 218 13.09 -1.82 16.75
C ARG A 218 12.47 -2.61 17.92
N ALA A 219 12.74 -3.91 18.02
CA ALA A 219 12.35 -4.73 19.17
C ALA A 219 12.97 -4.21 20.48
N LYS A 220 14.23 -3.74 20.45
CA LYS A 220 14.87 -3.10 21.62
C LYS A 220 14.25 -1.76 22.02
N ARG A 221 13.67 -0.99 21.09
CA ARG A 221 12.99 0.29 21.39
C ARG A 221 11.59 0.12 22.00
N ARG A 222 10.94 -1.05 21.84
CA ARG A 222 9.62 -1.36 22.44
C ARG A 222 9.66 -1.90 23.87
N LEU A 223 10.82 -1.88 24.53
CA LEU A 223 10.97 -2.40 25.90
C LEU A 223 11.56 -1.37 26.89
N PRO A 224 10.86 -0.26 27.19
CA PRO A 224 11.23 0.57 28.33
C PRO A 224 10.97 -0.13 29.68
N HIS A 225 10.13 -1.17 29.71
CA HIS A 225 9.72 -1.85 30.95
C HIS A 225 10.70 -2.95 31.44
N LEU A 226 11.56 -3.48 30.57
CA LEU A 226 12.49 -4.56 30.94
C LEU A 226 13.77 -4.06 31.62
N ARG A 227 14.07 -2.75 31.55
CA ARG A 227 15.20 -2.15 32.30
C ARG A 227 14.97 -2.06 33.81
N ARG A 228 13.72 -2.14 34.30
CA ARG A 228 13.42 -2.14 35.74
C ARG A 228 13.55 -3.53 36.39
N PHE A 229 13.48 -4.60 35.61
CA PHE A 229 13.52 -5.97 36.17
C PHE A 229 14.94 -6.40 36.55
N ILE A 230 15.95 -6.00 35.75
CA ILE A 230 17.35 -6.37 36.01
C ILE A 230 17.96 -5.60 37.19
N ARG A 231 17.50 -4.38 37.50
CA ARG A 231 18.00 -3.59 38.65
C ARG A 231 17.43 -4.02 40.01
N ARG A 232 16.33 -4.78 40.07
CA ARG A 232 15.74 -5.25 41.35
C ARG A 232 16.33 -6.56 41.87
N GLN A 233 16.97 -7.37 41.02
CA GLN A 233 17.55 -8.67 41.41
C GLN A 233 18.95 -8.56 42.05
N ASN A 234 19.64 -7.40 41.93
CA ASN A 234 21.00 -7.21 42.46
C ASN A 234 21.07 -6.61 43.88
N HIS A 235 19.95 -6.41 44.58
CA HIS A 235 19.94 -5.90 45.97
C HIS A 235 19.59 -6.95 47.05
N SER A 236 19.52 -8.23 46.69
CA SER A 236 19.40 -9.33 47.65
C SER A 236 20.80 -9.81 48.06
N ARG A 237 21.25 -9.39 49.24
CA ARG A 237 22.56 -9.69 49.84
C ARG A 237 22.89 -11.20 49.89
N PRO A 238 24.17 -11.60 49.89
CA PRO A 238 24.58 -12.97 50.18
C PRO A 238 24.47 -13.27 51.68
N CYS A 239 23.70 -14.30 52.07
CA CYS A 239 23.73 -14.84 53.42
C CYS A 239 25.03 -15.62 53.64
N ARG A 240 25.83 -15.08 54.56
CA ARG A 240 27.04 -15.62 55.17
C ARG A 240 26.70 -16.89 55.97
N ILE A 241 27.29 -18.04 55.61
CA ILE A 241 27.26 -19.26 56.41
C ILE A 241 28.55 -19.27 57.24
N GLU A 242 28.47 -18.87 58.50
CA GLU A 242 29.54 -19.01 59.48
C GLU A 242 29.49 -20.45 60.04
N ARG A 243 30.59 -21.20 59.89
CA ARG A 243 30.84 -22.45 60.63
C ARG A 243 31.10 -22.10 62.10
N LEU A 244 30.38 -22.73 63.02
CA LEU A 244 30.80 -22.83 64.43
C LEU A 244 31.24 -24.25 64.74
N ARG A 245 32.44 -24.33 65.32
CA ARG A 245 33.08 -25.50 65.92
C ARG A 245 32.39 -25.90 67.23
N GLN A 246 32.35 -27.22 67.45
CA GLN A 246 32.53 -27.94 68.73
C GLN A 246 31.63 -27.60 69.93
N LEU A 247 30.76 -28.53 70.32
CA LEU A 247 30.98 -29.51 71.40
C LEU A 247 30.06 -30.71 71.19
#